data_AF-A0A2P6S6P1-F1
#
_entry.id   AF-A0A2P6S6P1-F1
#
_cell.length_a   1.000
_cell.length_b   1.000
_cell.length_c   1.000
_cell.angle_alpha   90.00
_cell.angle_beta   90.00
_cell.angle_gamma   90.00
#
_symmetry.space_group_name_H-M   'P 1'
#
loop_
_entity.id
_entity.type
_entity.pdbx_description
1 polymer ?
#
loop_
_entity_poly.entity_id
_entity_poly.type
_entity_poly.pdbx_seq_one_letter_code
_entity_poly.pdbx_strand_id
1 'polypeptide(L)'
;MESEQLVATSLAHLVESASYTGSGNPTTKFQQCLLLNISYCPASEVTLSQGKKLIVVVYNSLGWKRDDTVRIPVINEDVIVHDSEGKAIESQLLPLDDVHLGLRNYYVKAYLGQTPTKTPKYWLVFTVSVPPLGFSTYTISGAEGAGASSTRSSVYTFQSREKSTIEVGQGNVKLSFSTEQGKMTNYVNSRSLVEESVQQSYSFYNGYNGSNDKAPLIPQNSGAYVFRPNGTFLITPEEKASLTVIRGPVIDEVHQQINSWIHQITRLHKEKEHVEVEFIVGPIPTDDGIGKEVVTQLDTAMATNKTFYTDSNGRDFIKRIRDYRTDWDFKVNQPVAGNYYPINLGIYMQDNRTEFSVLVDRSLGGSSTVDGQIELMLHRRLLLDDSRGVAEALNETVCVSDECTGLRVLGKFYFRIDPLGDGAKWRRSFGQEIYSPLLLAFAEQDGDNWKNSHATTFSGIDSSYSLPDNVALITLQELDDGKILIRLAHLYEVGEDKDFSVMANVELKKLFPRKKIGKATEMNLSANQERTEMERKRLVWKKEGGSSGTEKGVRGGPVDPAKLVVELAPMEIRTFLIDLEQKFFHRRHHHHDVSDV
;
A
#
# COMPACT_ATOMS: atom_id res chain seq x y z
N MET A 1 -15.34 -12.24 -0.67
CA MET A 1 -16.81 -12.32 -0.47
C MET A 1 -17.16 -12.26 1.01
N GLU A 2 -16.69 -13.18 1.88
CA GLU A 2 -17.04 -13.14 3.32
C GLU A 2 -16.53 -11.88 4.05
N SER A 3 -15.26 -11.51 3.84
CA SER A 3 -14.68 -10.28 4.41
C SER A 3 -15.39 -9.02 3.93
N GLU A 4 -15.72 -8.95 2.64
CA GLU A 4 -16.43 -7.85 2.02
C GLU A 4 -17.84 -7.68 2.63
N GLN A 5 -18.57 -8.78 2.78
CA GLN A 5 -19.89 -8.78 3.41
C GLN A 5 -19.80 -8.33 4.87
N LEU A 6 -18.83 -8.85 5.63
CA LEU A 6 -18.62 -8.47 7.02
C LEU A 6 -18.30 -6.98 7.16
N VAL A 7 -17.42 -6.44 6.32
CA VAL A 7 -17.06 -5.00 6.31
C VAL A 7 -18.28 -4.15 5.96
N ALA A 8 -19.02 -4.51 4.90
CA ALA A 8 -20.20 -3.77 4.47
C ALA A 8 -21.28 -3.73 5.56
N THR A 9 -21.58 -4.87 6.20
CA THR A 9 -22.54 -4.95 7.30
C THR A 9 -22.06 -4.19 8.54
N SER A 10 -20.77 -4.27 8.87
CA SER A 10 -20.18 -3.54 10.01
C SER A 10 -20.26 -2.03 9.81
N LEU A 11 -19.90 -1.53 8.62
CA LEU A 11 -20.02 -0.10 8.30
C LEU A 11 -21.48 0.35 8.31
N ALA A 12 -22.41 -0.43 7.77
CA ALA A 12 -23.83 -0.12 7.80
C ALA A 12 -24.34 0.05 9.24
N HIS A 13 -23.97 -0.87 10.14
CA HIS A 13 -24.26 -0.71 11.56
C HIS A 13 -23.64 0.54 12.16
N LEU A 14 -22.35 0.81 11.92
CA LEU A 14 -21.66 1.95 12.55
C LEU A 14 -22.23 3.30 12.09
N VAL A 15 -22.66 3.39 10.83
CA VAL A 15 -23.27 4.61 10.27
C VAL A 15 -24.70 4.81 10.81
N GLU A 16 -25.52 3.76 10.94
CA GLU A 16 -26.90 3.86 11.47
C GLU A 16 -26.96 3.99 13.01
N SER A 17 -25.94 3.50 13.72
CA SER A 17 -26.01 3.23 15.17
C SER A 17 -25.69 4.39 16.11
N ALA A 18 -25.75 5.66 15.68
CA ALA A 18 -25.66 6.78 16.62
C ALA A 18 -26.72 6.72 17.75
N SER A 19 -27.73 5.83 17.65
CA SER A 19 -28.71 5.54 18.70
C SER A 19 -29.14 4.06 18.88
N TYR A 20 -28.48 3.06 18.27
CA TYR A 20 -29.05 1.69 18.20
C TYR A 20 -28.62 0.73 19.33
N THR A 21 -29.62 0.10 19.98
CA THR A 21 -29.51 -0.86 21.11
C THR A 21 -29.44 -2.34 20.72
N GLY A 22 -29.09 -2.66 19.47
CA GLY A 22 -28.77 -4.01 19.00
C GLY A 22 -29.92 -4.84 18.39
N SER A 23 -29.49 -5.75 17.50
CA SER A 23 -30.17 -6.92 16.89
C SER A 23 -31.07 -6.79 15.65
N GLY A 24 -31.10 -5.65 14.95
CA GLY A 24 -31.74 -5.54 13.62
C GLY A 24 -30.73 -5.69 12.48
N ASN A 25 -31.12 -6.23 11.32
CA ASN A 25 -30.29 -6.11 10.12
C ASN A 25 -30.23 -4.63 9.70
N PRO A 26 -29.06 -4.09 9.31
CA PRO A 26 -28.98 -2.69 8.91
C PRO A 26 -29.76 -2.49 7.60
N THR A 27 -30.38 -1.32 7.47
CA THR A 27 -31.17 -0.97 6.28
C THR A 27 -30.29 -0.54 5.10
N THR A 28 -29.19 0.13 5.42
CA THR A 28 -28.18 0.62 4.50
C THR A 28 -27.38 -0.55 3.95
N LYS A 29 -27.24 -0.56 2.63
CA LYS A 29 -26.46 -1.56 1.91
C LYS A 29 -25.29 -0.87 1.23
N PHE A 30 -24.09 -1.26 1.64
CA PHE A 30 -22.87 -0.80 1.01
C PHE A 30 -22.39 -1.79 -0.05
N GLN A 31 -21.85 -1.24 -1.13
CA GLN A 31 -21.07 -1.97 -2.14
C GLN A 31 -19.60 -1.57 -2.01
N GLN A 32 -18.68 -2.49 -2.28
CA GLN A 32 -17.25 -2.21 -2.35
C GLN A 32 -16.76 -2.48 -3.78
N CYS A 33 -15.64 -1.89 -4.16
CA CYS A 33 -15.08 -2.01 -5.50
C CYS A 33 -13.65 -2.55 -5.44
N LEU A 34 -13.51 -3.87 -5.50
CA LEU A 34 -12.21 -4.56 -5.41
C LEU A 34 -11.38 -4.48 -6.71
N LEU A 35 -11.98 -4.01 -7.81
CA LEU A 35 -11.35 -3.87 -9.12
C LEU A 35 -11.11 -2.40 -9.51
N LEU A 36 -10.99 -1.51 -8.50
CA LEU A 36 -10.64 -0.11 -8.72
C LEU A 36 -9.31 0.06 -9.46
N ASN A 37 -8.35 -0.84 -9.30
CA ASN A 37 -7.07 -0.77 -10.01
C ASN A 37 -7.24 -0.78 -11.55
N ILE A 38 -8.21 -1.52 -12.08
CA ILE A 38 -8.55 -1.56 -13.51
C ILE A 38 -9.73 -0.65 -13.85
N SER A 39 -9.95 0.41 -13.05
CA SER A 39 -11.03 1.38 -13.22
C SER A 39 -12.45 0.83 -13.13
N TYR A 40 -12.68 -0.37 -12.57
CA TYR A 40 -14.01 -1.00 -12.49
C TYR A 40 -14.67 -0.83 -11.13
N CYS A 41 -15.73 -0.01 -11.09
CA CYS A 41 -16.55 0.20 -9.90
C CYS A 41 -18.01 0.51 -10.29
N PRO A 42 -18.87 -0.52 -10.45
CA PRO A 42 -20.28 -0.32 -10.80
C PRO A 42 -21.02 0.67 -9.88
N ALA A 43 -20.67 0.69 -8.59
CA ALA A 43 -21.29 1.55 -7.60
C ALA A 43 -21.01 3.05 -7.80
N SER A 44 -19.86 3.42 -8.38
CA SER A 44 -19.55 4.83 -8.71
C SER A 44 -19.90 5.20 -10.15
N GLU A 45 -20.15 4.20 -11.00
CA GLU A 45 -20.53 4.34 -12.40
C GLU A 45 -22.05 4.53 -12.59
N VAL A 46 -22.62 5.41 -11.78
CA VAL A 46 -24.04 5.73 -11.74
C VAL A 46 -24.29 7.09 -12.39
N THR A 47 -25.44 7.25 -13.04
CA THR A 47 -25.82 8.55 -13.61
C THR A 47 -26.40 9.39 -12.48
N LEU A 48 -25.68 10.45 -12.10
CA LEU A 48 -26.13 11.40 -11.08
C LEU A 48 -27.20 12.33 -11.70
N SER A 49 -28.46 11.89 -11.72
CA SER A 49 -29.62 12.72 -12.08
C SER A 49 -30.02 13.65 -10.92
N GLN A 50 -30.83 14.69 -11.18
CA GLN A 50 -31.36 15.57 -10.14
C GLN A 50 -31.96 14.76 -8.98
N GLY A 51 -31.48 15.01 -7.76
CA GLY A 51 -31.93 14.33 -6.53
C GLY A 51 -31.21 13.03 -6.16
N LYS A 52 -30.37 12.45 -7.04
CA LYS A 52 -29.56 11.27 -6.74
C LYS A 52 -28.15 11.64 -6.31
N LYS A 53 -27.69 11.09 -5.19
CA LYS A 53 -26.36 11.31 -4.64
C LYS A 53 -25.64 9.99 -4.42
N LEU A 54 -24.35 9.98 -4.72
CA LEU A 54 -23.46 8.88 -4.39
C LEU A 54 -22.81 9.16 -3.04
N ILE A 55 -23.02 8.25 -2.09
CA ILE A 55 -22.42 8.29 -0.76
C ILE A 55 -21.16 7.44 -0.77
N VAL A 56 -20.06 8.01 -0.30
CA VAL A 56 -18.77 7.33 -0.17
C VAL A 56 -18.35 7.37 1.29
N VAL A 57 -18.42 6.23 1.97
CA VAL A 57 -17.85 6.05 3.31
C VAL A 57 -16.41 5.59 3.17
N VAL A 58 -15.50 6.35 3.75
CA VAL A 58 -14.05 6.11 3.68
C VAL A 58 -13.58 5.71 5.07
N TYR A 59 -13.17 4.45 5.22
CA TYR A 59 -12.72 3.87 6.49
C TYR A 59 -11.19 3.76 6.56
N ASN A 60 -10.64 4.14 7.71
CA ASN A 60 -9.23 4.10 8.05
C ASN A 60 -8.99 3.08 9.17
N SER A 61 -8.24 2.03 8.85
CA SER A 61 -7.85 0.98 9.80
C SER A 61 -6.59 1.30 10.61
N LEU A 62 -5.92 2.43 10.35
CA LEU A 62 -4.75 2.84 11.13
C LEU A 62 -5.17 3.51 12.44
N GLY A 63 -4.30 3.40 13.45
CA GLY A 63 -4.46 4.11 14.73
C GLY A 63 -4.10 5.60 14.68
N TRP A 64 -3.84 6.15 13.49
CA TRP A 64 -3.52 7.54 13.25
C TRP A 64 -4.61 8.20 12.42
N LYS A 65 -4.80 9.51 12.58
CA LYS A 65 -5.57 10.29 11.61
C LYS A 65 -4.89 10.20 10.24
N ARG A 66 -5.67 10.02 9.18
CA ARG A 66 -5.14 9.91 7.82
C ARG A 66 -5.74 10.97 6.90
N ASP A 67 -4.87 11.81 6.36
CA ASP A 67 -5.16 12.70 5.25
C ASP A 67 -4.61 12.06 3.96
N ASP A 68 -5.48 11.84 2.98
CA ASP A 68 -5.12 11.12 1.75
C ASP A 68 -5.93 11.56 0.53
N THR A 69 -5.65 10.97 -0.63
CA THR A 69 -6.39 11.19 -1.86
C THR A 69 -7.18 9.94 -2.25
N VAL A 70 -8.48 10.10 -2.50
CA VAL A 70 -9.33 9.03 -3.04
C VAL A 70 -9.53 9.26 -4.53
N ARG A 71 -9.54 8.16 -5.31
CA ARG A 71 -9.70 8.15 -6.78
C ARG A 71 -10.74 7.11 -7.18
N ILE A 72 -11.84 7.53 -7.79
CA ILE A 72 -12.94 6.64 -8.21
C ILE A 72 -13.37 6.91 -9.65
N PRO A 73 -13.77 5.89 -10.42
CA PRO A 73 -14.22 6.08 -11.81
C PRO A 73 -15.65 6.65 -11.83
N VAL A 74 -15.88 7.68 -12.63
CA VAL A 74 -17.20 8.33 -12.78
C VAL A 74 -17.55 8.54 -14.24
N ILE A 75 -18.86 8.63 -14.52
CA ILE A 75 -19.41 8.85 -15.87
C ILE A 75 -19.77 10.32 -16.09
N ASN A 76 -20.23 11.00 -15.04
CA ASN A 76 -20.61 12.41 -15.07
C ASN A 76 -19.38 13.33 -15.08
N GLU A 77 -19.47 14.43 -15.84
CA GLU A 77 -18.44 15.48 -15.88
C GLU A 77 -18.74 16.64 -14.91
N ASP A 78 -20.02 16.91 -14.65
CA ASP A 78 -20.44 17.97 -13.75
C ASP A 78 -20.73 17.40 -12.36
N VAL A 79 -19.67 17.12 -11.59
CA VAL A 79 -19.80 16.55 -10.23
C VAL A 79 -19.21 17.46 -9.17
N ILE A 80 -19.81 17.47 -7.99
CA ILE A 80 -19.36 18.19 -6.80
C ILE A 80 -19.16 17.18 -5.68
N VAL A 81 -18.07 17.32 -4.92
CA VAL A 81 -17.80 16.51 -3.73
C VAL A 81 -18.02 17.36 -2.48
N HIS A 82 -18.81 16.83 -1.55
CA HIS A 82 -19.02 17.43 -0.24
C HIS A 82 -18.42 16.53 0.85
N ASP A 83 -17.82 17.14 1.86
CA ASP A 83 -17.33 16.44 3.04
C ASP A 83 -18.46 16.06 4.03
N SER A 84 -18.07 15.47 5.15
CA SER A 84 -18.99 15.07 6.23
C SER A 84 -19.76 16.25 6.86
N GLU A 85 -19.23 17.47 6.76
CA GLU A 85 -19.85 18.72 7.20
C GLU A 85 -20.69 19.39 6.10
N GLY A 86 -20.70 18.80 4.90
CA GLY A 86 -21.53 19.24 3.77
C GLY A 86 -20.93 20.43 3.04
N LYS A 87 -19.66 20.71 3.29
CA LYS A 87 -18.90 21.74 2.60
C LYS A 87 -18.34 21.14 1.32
N ALA A 88 -18.45 21.88 0.21
CA ALA A 88 -17.81 21.51 -1.03
C ALA A 88 -16.28 21.53 -0.86
N ILE A 89 -15.60 20.49 -1.33
CA ILE A 89 -14.15 20.33 -1.23
C ILE A 89 -13.48 20.38 -2.60
N GLU A 90 -12.17 20.67 -2.62
CA GLU A 90 -11.36 20.67 -3.84
C GLU A 90 -11.32 19.26 -4.45
N SER A 91 -11.77 19.14 -5.69
CA SER A 91 -11.82 17.90 -6.44
C SER A 91 -11.42 18.12 -7.89
N GLN A 92 -10.92 17.05 -8.51
CA GLN A 92 -10.32 17.04 -9.82
C GLN A 92 -10.87 15.88 -10.65
N LEU A 93 -11.13 16.14 -11.93
CA LEU A 93 -11.44 15.10 -12.92
C LEU A 93 -10.24 14.86 -13.81
N LEU A 94 -9.74 13.62 -13.85
CA LEU A 94 -8.72 13.20 -14.80
C LEU A 94 -9.35 12.32 -15.88
N PRO A 95 -9.04 12.55 -17.17
CA PRO A 95 -9.50 11.64 -18.21
C PRO A 95 -8.94 10.25 -18.01
N LEU A 96 -9.75 9.23 -18.28
CA LEU A 96 -9.31 7.84 -18.30
C LEU A 96 -8.60 7.56 -19.65
N ASP A 97 -7.41 6.99 -19.60
CA ASP A 97 -6.62 6.65 -20.80
C ASP A 97 -7.02 5.30 -21.42
N ASP A 98 -6.64 5.13 -22.68
CA ASP A 98 -6.99 3.95 -23.48
C ASP A 98 -6.34 2.66 -22.96
N VAL A 99 -5.17 2.76 -22.31
CA VAL A 99 -4.49 1.59 -21.74
C VAL A 99 -5.33 1.03 -20.58
N HIS A 100 -5.75 1.87 -19.65
CA HIS A 100 -6.63 1.46 -18.55
C HIS A 100 -8.00 0.98 -19.03
N LEU A 101 -8.58 1.60 -20.06
CA LEU A 101 -9.81 1.10 -20.69
C LEU A 101 -9.63 -0.30 -21.30
N GLY A 102 -8.49 -0.54 -21.97
CA GLY A 102 -8.14 -1.85 -22.50
C GLY A 102 -8.02 -2.91 -21.40
N LEU A 103 -7.29 -2.60 -20.32
CA LEU A 103 -7.19 -3.49 -19.15
C LEU A 103 -8.56 -3.78 -18.54
N ARG A 104 -9.36 -2.74 -18.30
CA ARG A 104 -10.72 -2.86 -17.77
C ARG A 104 -11.54 -3.85 -18.58
N ASN A 105 -11.65 -3.63 -19.89
CA ASN A 105 -12.50 -4.43 -20.75
C ASN A 105 -12.05 -5.90 -20.81
N TYR A 106 -10.74 -6.13 -20.85
CA TYR A 106 -10.18 -7.48 -20.88
C TYR A 106 -10.37 -8.21 -19.55
N TYR A 107 -9.94 -7.59 -18.44
CA TYR A 107 -9.89 -8.25 -17.14
C TYR A 107 -11.24 -8.32 -16.42
N VAL A 108 -12.16 -7.38 -16.65
CA VAL A 108 -13.52 -7.54 -16.12
C VAL A 108 -14.19 -8.76 -16.76
N LYS A 109 -14.00 -8.98 -18.07
CA LYS A 109 -14.50 -10.18 -18.75
C LYS A 109 -13.81 -11.44 -18.25
N ALA A 110 -12.50 -11.41 -18.03
CA ALA A 110 -11.74 -12.55 -17.49
C ALA A 110 -12.19 -12.93 -16.07
N TYR A 111 -12.37 -11.94 -15.19
CA TYR A 111 -12.67 -12.18 -13.77
C TYR A 111 -14.15 -12.44 -13.50
N LEU A 112 -15.05 -11.71 -14.19
CA LEU A 112 -16.49 -11.72 -13.90
C LEU A 112 -17.33 -12.39 -14.99
N GLY A 113 -16.71 -12.83 -16.10
CA GLY A 113 -17.40 -13.44 -17.24
C GLY A 113 -18.29 -12.48 -18.03
N GLN A 114 -18.20 -11.18 -17.77
CA GLN A 114 -19.11 -10.16 -18.31
C GLN A 114 -18.35 -8.97 -18.87
N THR A 115 -18.86 -8.40 -19.95
CA THR A 115 -18.33 -7.15 -20.50
C THR A 115 -18.91 -5.97 -19.71
N PRO A 116 -18.11 -4.98 -19.29
CA PRO A 116 -18.62 -3.76 -18.69
C PRO A 116 -19.65 -3.08 -19.61
N THR A 117 -20.85 -2.76 -19.08
CA THR A 117 -21.93 -2.12 -19.84
C THR A 117 -21.83 -0.60 -19.90
N LYS A 118 -21.10 -0.01 -18.94
CA LYS A 118 -20.82 1.42 -18.87
C LYS A 118 -19.31 1.65 -18.94
N THR A 119 -18.95 2.78 -19.53
CA THR A 119 -17.56 3.22 -19.66
C THR A 119 -17.39 4.53 -18.89
N PRO A 120 -16.67 4.53 -17.75
CA PRO A 120 -16.33 5.76 -17.07
C PRO A 120 -15.46 6.63 -17.98
N LYS A 121 -15.68 7.94 -17.93
CA LYS A 121 -14.91 8.91 -18.73
C LYS A 121 -13.77 9.51 -17.93
N TYR A 122 -13.93 9.57 -16.61
CA TYR A 122 -13.02 10.27 -15.72
C TYR A 122 -12.75 9.47 -14.46
N TRP A 123 -11.57 9.72 -13.90
CA TRP A 123 -11.29 9.54 -12.50
C TRP A 123 -11.66 10.81 -11.75
N LEU A 124 -12.58 10.69 -10.80
CA LEU A 124 -12.82 11.72 -9.81
C LEU A 124 -11.83 11.54 -8.66
N VAL A 125 -11.07 12.59 -8.39
CA VAL A 125 -10.02 12.62 -7.38
C VAL A 125 -10.30 13.75 -6.39
N PHE A 126 -10.24 13.45 -5.10
CA PHE A 126 -10.47 14.43 -4.04
C PHE A 126 -9.73 14.04 -2.77
N THR A 127 -9.45 15.03 -1.92
CA THR A 127 -8.78 14.81 -0.65
C THR A 127 -9.76 14.35 0.42
N VAL A 128 -9.30 13.49 1.31
CA VAL A 128 -10.07 12.96 2.42
C VAL A 128 -9.29 13.12 3.73
N SER A 129 -10.02 13.24 4.82
CA SER A 129 -9.51 13.36 6.19
C SER A 129 -10.32 12.42 7.07
N VAL A 130 -9.67 11.37 7.54
CA VAL A 130 -10.35 10.23 8.18
C VAL A 130 -9.77 10.01 9.58
N PRO A 131 -10.61 9.91 10.63
CA PRO A 131 -10.15 9.68 11.99
C PRO A 131 -9.45 8.31 12.14
N PRO A 132 -8.65 8.13 13.20
CA PRO A 132 -8.05 6.83 13.52
C PRO A 132 -9.13 5.79 13.83
N LEU A 133 -8.93 4.55 13.36
CA LEU A 133 -9.84 3.41 13.53
C LEU A 133 -11.31 3.80 13.31
N GLY A 134 -11.57 4.46 12.19
CA GLY A 134 -12.78 5.25 12.01
C GLY A 134 -13.10 5.54 10.55
N PHE A 135 -14.19 6.26 10.31
CA PHE A 135 -14.58 6.67 8.95
C PHE A 135 -15.05 8.12 8.89
N SER A 136 -15.04 8.64 7.67
CA SER A 136 -15.70 9.89 7.27
C SER A 136 -16.56 9.64 6.03
N THR A 137 -17.72 10.29 5.95
CA THR A 137 -18.62 10.21 4.79
C THR A 137 -18.42 11.40 3.86
N TYR A 138 -18.39 11.11 2.56
CA TYR A 138 -18.35 12.09 1.47
C TYR A 138 -19.56 11.88 0.56
N THR A 139 -20.06 12.97 0.00
CA THR A 139 -21.25 12.95 -0.85
C THR A 139 -20.94 13.55 -2.21
N ILE A 140 -21.17 12.78 -3.27
CA ILE A 140 -20.96 13.19 -4.65
C ILE A 140 -22.32 13.41 -5.30
N SER A 141 -22.51 14.57 -5.92
CA SER A 141 -23.75 14.94 -6.59
C SER A 141 -23.48 15.62 -7.92
N GLY A 142 -24.49 15.71 -8.79
CA GLY A 142 -24.43 16.58 -9.97
C GLY A 142 -24.27 18.05 -9.58
N ALA A 143 -23.64 18.86 -10.42
CA ALA A 143 -23.51 20.29 -10.18
C ALA A 143 -24.81 21.04 -10.47
N GLU A 144 -25.27 21.86 -9.52
CA GLU A 144 -26.42 22.75 -9.69
C GLU A 144 -25.92 24.19 -9.92
N GLY A 145 -25.73 24.57 -11.17
CA GLY A 145 -25.32 25.92 -11.58
C GLY A 145 -23.79 26.12 -11.75
N ALA A 146 -23.40 27.33 -12.16
CA ALA A 146 -22.06 27.63 -12.70
C ALA A 146 -20.92 27.81 -11.66
N GLY A 147 -21.11 27.43 -10.39
CA GLY A 147 -20.30 27.95 -9.28
C GLY A 147 -19.31 27.02 -8.57
N ALA A 148 -19.47 25.69 -8.59
CA ALA A 148 -18.69 24.81 -7.71
C ALA A 148 -18.52 23.36 -8.23
N SER A 149 -18.20 23.15 -9.51
CA SER A 149 -17.91 21.81 -10.04
C SER A 149 -16.46 21.38 -9.85
N SER A 150 -16.22 20.06 -9.93
CA SER A 150 -14.88 19.47 -9.92
C SER A 150 -14.05 20.04 -11.07
N THR A 151 -12.80 20.40 -10.79
CA THR A 151 -11.92 21.00 -11.79
C THR A 151 -11.46 19.95 -12.80
N ARG A 152 -11.69 20.20 -14.09
CA ARG A 152 -11.17 19.34 -15.14
C ARG A 152 -9.67 19.56 -15.30
N SER A 153 -8.91 18.47 -15.29
CA SER A 153 -7.46 18.53 -15.48
C SER A 153 -7.12 19.02 -16.88
N SER A 154 -6.07 19.82 -16.96
CA SER A 154 -5.44 20.20 -18.23
C SER A 154 -4.56 19.05 -18.73
N VAL A 155 -4.58 18.79 -20.03
CA VAL A 155 -3.85 17.68 -20.67
C VAL A 155 -2.94 18.25 -21.74
N TYR A 156 -1.65 17.91 -21.66
CA TYR A 156 -0.63 18.34 -22.61
C TYR A 156 0.13 17.12 -23.11
N THR A 157 0.11 16.88 -24.43
CA THR A 157 0.84 15.76 -25.04
C THR A 157 2.02 16.28 -25.82
N PHE A 158 3.21 15.79 -25.48
CA PHE A 158 4.48 16.17 -26.09
C PHE A 158 5.01 15.03 -26.95
N GLN A 159 5.48 15.37 -28.15
CA GLN A 159 6.12 14.44 -29.07
C GLN A 159 7.64 14.50 -28.89
N SER A 160 8.33 13.36 -29.00
CA SER A 160 9.78 13.22 -28.78
C SER A 160 10.68 14.17 -29.61
N ARG A 161 10.16 14.82 -30.65
CA ARG A 161 10.92 15.72 -31.53
C ARG A 161 11.19 17.10 -30.94
N GLU A 162 10.49 17.50 -29.88
CA GLU A 162 10.70 18.80 -29.23
C GLU A 162 11.76 18.67 -28.13
N LYS A 163 12.83 19.47 -28.18
CA LYS A 163 13.84 19.52 -27.12
C LYS A 163 13.40 20.49 -26.03
N SER A 164 12.74 19.98 -25.01
CA SER A 164 12.35 20.75 -23.84
C SER A 164 12.48 19.93 -22.56
N THR A 165 12.47 20.63 -21.43
CA THR A 165 12.36 20.03 -20.11
C THR A 165 11.03 20.48 -19.52
N ILE A 166 10.26 19.53 -19.01
CA ILE A 166 8.96 19.81 -18.39
C ILE A 166 9.09 19.59 -16.89
N GLU A 167 8.73 20.60 -16.13
CA GLU A 167 8.53 20.49 -14.68
C GLU A 167 7.10 20.06 -14.38
N VAL A 168 6.96 19.12 -13.45
CA VAL A 168 5.69 18.57 -12.97
C VAL A 168 5.72 18.52 -11.44
N GLY A 169 4.59 18.82 -10.80
CA GLY A 169 4.47 18.89 -9.35
C GLY A 169 4.08 20.29 -8.86
N GLN A 170 2.95 20.36 -8.14
CA GLN A 170 2.44 21.60 -7.54
C GLN A 170 2.78 21.75 -6.05
N GLY A 171 3.21 20.65 -5.42
CA GLY A 171 3.60 20.62 -4.02
C GLY A 171 5.09 20.88 -3.79
N ASN A 172 5.61 20.34 -2.69
CA ASN A 172 7.04 20.45 -2.35
C ASN A 172 7.92 19.61 -3.29
N VAL A 173 7.41 18.46 -3.76
CA VAL A 173 8.11 17.59 -4.69
C VAL A 173 7.82 18.02 -6.12
N LYS A 174 8.91 18.19 -6.88
CA LYS A 174 8.90 18.50 -8.30
C LYS A 174 9.80 17.55 -9.05
N LEU A 175 9.36 17.15 -10.23
CA LEU A 175 10.12 16.31 -11.15
C LEU A 175 10.37 17.05 -12.46
N SER A 176 11.55 16.85 -13.03
CA SER A 176 11.87 17.29 -14.39
C SER A 176 11.88 16.10 -15.35
N PHE A 177 11.24 16.27 -16.51
CA PHE A 177 11.20 15.29 -17.58
C PHE A 177 11.82 15.86 -18.86
N SER A 178 12.72 15.11 -19.49
CA SER A 178 13.20 15.39 -20.84
C SER A 178 12.16 14.92 -21.86
N THR A 179 11.66 15.81 -22.71
CA THR A 179 10.72 15.43 -23.79
C THR A 179 11.40 14.67 -24.92
N GLU A 180 12.69 14.91 -25.16
CA GLU A 180 13.48 14.20 -26.18
C GLU A 180 13.58 12.71 -25.85
N GLN A 181 13.86 12.40 -24.59
CA GLN A 181 14.08 11.03 -24.12
C GLN A 181 12.82 10.41 -23.50
N GLY A 182 11.80 11.22 -23.18
CA GLY A 182 10.63 10.79 -22.41
C GLY A 182 10.99 10.28 -21.02
N LYS A 183 12.07 10.77 -20.42
CA LYS A 183 12.63 10.27 -19.15
C LYS A 183 12.65 11.33 -18.07
N MET A 184 12.42 10.91 -16.84
CA MET A 184 12.71 11.71 -15.66
C MET A 184 14.22 11.96 -15.57
N THR A 185 14.60 13.19 -15.21
CA THR A 185 16.01 13.61 -15.15
C THR A 185 16.41 14.22 -13.80
N ASN A 186 15.46 14.79 -13.05
CA ASN A 186 15.74 15.46 -11.78
C ASN A 186 14.58 15.29 -10.79
N TYR A 187 14.94 15.19 -9.51
CA TYR A 187 14.05 15.22 -8.35
C TYR A 187 14.41 16.42 -7.48
N VAL A 188 13.41 17.23 -7.12
CA VAL A 188 13.57 18.34 -6.18
C VAL A 188 12.51 18.25 -5.10
N ASN A 189 12.91 18.39 -3.85
CA ASN A 189 12.02 18.60 -2.72
C ASN A 189 12.37 19.92 -2.04
N SER A 190 11.53 20.94 -2.23
CA SER A 190 11.77 22.29 -1.74
C SER A 190 11.71 22.42 -0.21
N ARG A 191 11.05 21.49 0.49
CA ARG A 191 10.94 21.51 1.95
C ARG A 191 12.18 20.93 2.62
N SER A 192 12.68 19.82 2.11
CA SER A 192 13.89 19.17 2.63
C SER A 192 15.18 19.71 2.00
N LEU A 193 15.07 20.58 0.99
CA LEU A 193 16.19 21.15 0.23
C LEU A 193 17.03 20.08 -0.47
N VAL A 194 16.41 18.94 -0.80
CA VAL A 194 17.02 17.86 -1.55
C VAL A 194 16.84 18.13 -3.04
N GLU A 195 17.94 18.06 -3.77
CA GLU A 195 17.97 18.07 -5.23
C GLU A 195 18.93 16.98 -5.70
N GLU A 196 18.43 16.02 -6.46
CA GLU A 196 19.20 14.88 -6.94
C GLU A 196 18.80 14.52 -8.37
N SER A 197 19.80 14.16 -9.19
CA SER A 197 19.52 13.57 -10.50
C SER A 197 19.03 12.15 -10.30
N VAL A 198 17.82 11.87 -10.78
CA VAL A 198 17.23 10.54 -10.80
C VAL A 198 16.79 10.25 -12.22
N GLN A 199 17.28 9.14 -12.76
CA GLN A 199 16.85 8.63 -14.06
C GLN A 199 16.16 7.29 -13.86
N GLN A 200 15.09 7.08 -14.62
CA GLN A 200 14.34 5.85 -14.57
C GLN A 200 14.34 5.20 -15.94
N SER A 201 14.59 3.89 -15.97
CA SER A 201 14.60 3.09 -17.18
C SER A 201 14.05 1.69 -16.94
N TYR A 202 13.67 1.02 -18.02
CA TYR A 202 13.25 -0.37 -18.00
C TYR A 202 14.28 -1.22 -18.72
N SER A 203 14.56 -2.39 -18.16
CA SER A 203 15.42 -3.41 -18.74
C SER A 203 14.77 -4.78 -18.56
N PHE A 204 15.29 -5.80 -19.23
CA PHE A 204 14.98 -7.19 -18.86
C PHE A 204 16.24 -8.04 -18.87
N TYR A 205 16.24 -9.06 -18.02
CA TYR A 205 17.18 -10.15 -18.11
C TYR A 205 16.61 -11.27 -18.97
N ASN A 206 17.43 -11.86 -19.82
CA ASN A 206 17.07 -13.11 -20.48
C ASN A 206 17.14 -14.25 -19.48
N GLY A 207 16.10 -15.08 -19.41
CA GLY A 207 16.15 -16.32 -18.66
C GLY A 207 17.17 -17.28 -19.29
N TYR A 208 18.18 -17.71 -18.54
CA TYR A 208 19.15 -18.67 -19.05
C TYR A 208 18.47 -20.02 -19.34
N ASN A 209 18.83 -20.63 -20.47
CA ASN A 209 18.18 -21.85 -20.99
C ASN A 209 19.05 -23.11 -20.88
N GLY A 210 20.11 -23.08 -20.06
CA GLY A 210 20.91 -24.27 -19.79
C GLY A 210 21.89 -24.67 -20.91
N SER A 211 21.89 -23.97 -22.05
CA SER A 211 22.57 -24.41 -23.29
C SER A 211 24.08 -24.63 -23.19
N ASN A 212 24.78 -23.96 -22.25
CA ASN A 212 26.23 -24.12 -22.05
C ASN A 212 26.58 -24.93 -20.79
N ASP A 213 25.59 -25.50 -20.09
CA ASP A 213 25.86 -26.35 -18.94
C ASP A 213 26.42 -27.68 -19.42
N LYS A 214 27.60 -28.05 -18.92
CA LYS A 214 28.28 -29.29 -19.32
C LYS A 214 27.62 -30.50 -18.67
N ALA A 215 27.34 -31.52 -19.48
CA ALA A 215 26.99 -32.85 -18.98
C ALA A 215 28.05 -33.34 -17.95
N PRO A 216 27.65 -34.05 -16.89
CA PRO A 216 26.35 -34.71 -16.67
C PRO A 216 25.33 -33.89 -15.86
N LEU A 217 25.53 -32.57 -15.71
CA LEU A 217 24.61 -31.74 -14.92
C LEU A 217 23.26 -31.60 -15.64
N ILE A 218 22.16 -31.72 -14.89
CA ILE A 218 20.87 -31.22 -15.34
C ILE A 218 21.06 -29.71 -15.58
N PRO A 219 20.83 -29.21 -16.80
CA PRO A 219 21.00 -27.79 -17.08
C PRO A 219 20.14 -26.94 -16.14
N GLN A 220 20.72 -25.92 -15.53
CA GLN A 220 20.01 -25.05 -14.60
C GLN A 220 19.42 -23.86 -15.34
N ASN A 221 18.14 -23.94 -15.67
CA ASN A 221 17.43 -22.81 -16.30
C ASN A 221 17.03 -21.74 -15.27
N SER A 222 16.68 -20.54 -15.73
CA SER A 222 15.75 -19.70 -14.97
C SER A 222 14.36 -20.35 -14.96
N GLY A 223 13.64 -20.25 -13.85
CA GLY A 223 12.27 -20.77 -13.71
C GLY A 223 11.55 -20.15 -12.52
N ALA A 224 10.52 -20.82 -12.00
CA ALA A 224 9.69 -20.29 -10.92
C ALA A 224 10.51 -19.90 -9.66
N TYR A 225 11.51 -20.71 -9.30
CA TYR A 225 12.33 -20.53 -8.10
C TYR A 225 13.67 -19.87 -8.40
N VAL A 226 14.32 -20.26 -9.50
CA VAL A 226 15.69 -19.88 -9.81
C VAL A 226 15.70 -18.68 -10.75
N PHE A 227 16.37 -17.61 -10.32
CA PHE A 227 16.77 -16.50 -11.18
C PHE A 227 18.20 -16.72 -11.67
N ARG A 228 18.38 -16.98 -12.97
CA ARG A 228 19.68 -17.15 -13.64
C ARG A 228 19.71 -16.30 -14.92
N PRO A 229 20.11 -15.03 -14.82
CA PRO A 229 20.10 -14.13 -15.98
C PRO A 229 21.19 -14.48 -17.01
N ASN A 230 20.90 -14.24 -18.28
CA ASN A 230 21.83 -14.37 -19.40
C ASN A 230 21.96 -13.06 -20.19
N GLY A 231 22.57 -12.06 -19.57
CA GLY A 231 22.69 -10.72 -20.12
C GLY A 231 21.51 -9.81 -19.76
N THR A 232 21.75 -8.51 -19.90
CA THR A 232 20.80 -7.43 -19.60
C THR A 232 20.50 -6.67 -20.87
N PHE A 233 19.23 -6.43 -21.14
CA PHE A 233 18.77 -5.76 -22.35
C PHE A 233 17.94 -4.54 -21.98
N LEU A 234 18.38 -3.37 -22.42
CA LEU A 234 17.64 -2.12 -22.21
C LEU A 234 16.36 -2.13 -23.05
N ILE A 235 15.25 -1.74 -22.44
CA ILE A 235 13.99 -1.53 -23.15
C ILE A 235 13.99 -0.10 -23.65
N THR A 236 14.11 0.05 -24.97
CA THR A 236 14.09 1.36 -25.63
C THR A 236 12.65 1.81 -25.88
N PRO A 237 12.35 3.11 -25.71
CA PRO A 237 11.09 3.67 -26.14
C PRO A 237 10.83 3.45 -27.63
N GLU A 238 9.58 3.24 -28.03
CA GLU A 238 9.21 3.23 -29.46
C GLU A 238 9.52 4.59 -30.11
N GLU A 239 9.85 4.61 -31.41
CA GLU A 239 10.26 5.83 -32.16
C GLU A 239 9.23 6.98 -32.12
N LYS A 240 8.01 6.71 -31.62
CA LYS A 240 6.91 7.67 -31.46
C LYS A 240 6.42 7.77 -30.00
N ALA A 241 7.25 7.46 -29.01
CA ALA A 241 6.85 7.59 -27.61
C ALA A 241 6.42 9.04 -27.31
N SER A 242 5.15 9.21 -26.92
CA SER A 242 4.58 10.49 -26.49
C SER A 242 4.53 10.55 -24.98
N LEU A 243 4.84 11.72 -24.43
CA LEU A 243 4.72 12.02 -23.01
C LEU A 243 3.44 12.84 -22.82
N THR A 244 2.48 12.34 -22.03
CA THR A 244 1.27 13.09 -21.71
C THR A 244 1.33 13.57 -20.26
N VAL A 245 1.29 14.88 -20.07
CA VAL A 245 1.28 15.53 -18.76
C VAL A 245 -0.13 16.01 -18.46
N ILE A 246 -0.68 15.55 -17.34
CA ILE A 246 -1.98 15.93 -16.85
C ILE A 246 -1.78 16.77 -15.58
N ARG A 247 -2.28 18.00 -15.57
CA ARG A 247 -2.17 18.90 -14.41
C ARG A 247 -3.54 19.28 -13.87
N GLY A 248 -3.69 19.20 -12.56
CA GLY A 248 -4.89 19.69 -11.87
C GLY A 248 -4.64 19.95 -10.39
N PRO A 249 -5.63 20.45 -9.65
CA PRO A 249 -5.41 21.07 -8.35
C PRO A 249 -5.04 20.10 -7.21
N VAL A 250 -5.27 18.79 -7.39
CA VAL A 250 -5.01 17.76 -6.36
C VAL A 250 -3.79 16.91 -6.72
N ILE A 251 -3.69 16.49 -7.99
CA ILE A 251 -2.60 15.67 -8.50
C ILE A 251 -2.12 16.13 -9.87
N ASP A 252 -0.84 15.93 -10.13
CA ASP A 252 -0.25 15.94 -11.47
C ASP A 252 0.15 14.50 -11.86
N GLU A 253 -0.03 14.14 -13.14
CA GLU A 253 0.37 12.84 -13.69
C GLU A 253 1.20 13.00 -14.96
N VAL A 254 2.16 12.09 -15.15
CA VAL A 254 2.95 11.95 -16.37
C VAL A 254 2.78 10.52 -16.88
N HIS A 255 2.09 10.40 -18.02
CA HIS A 255 1.80 9.13 -18.68
C HIS A 255 2.86 8.87 -19.74
N GLN A 256 3.44 7.68 -19.70
CA GLN A 256 4.53 7.24 -20.57
C GLN A 256 4.18 5.88 -21.15
N GLN A 257 4.01 5.82 -22.47
CA GLN A 257 4.05 4.54 -23.18
C GLN A 257 5.52 4.19 -23.43
N ILE A 258 6.07 3.26 -22.65
CA ILE A 258 7.48 2.87 -22.79
C ILE A 258 7.63 2.03 -24.05
N ASN A 259 6.83 0.99 -24.23
CA ASN A 259 6.72 0.23 -25.48
C ASN A 259 5.33 -0.41 -25.58
N SER A 260 5.06 -1.22 -26.61
CA SER A 260 3.77 -1.90 -26.78
C SER A 260 3.24 -2.73 -25.60
N TRP A 261 4.07 -3.08 -24.60
CA TRP A 261 3.67 -3.92 -23.45
C TRP A 261 4.12 -3.36 -22.09
N ILE A 262 4.65 -2.14 -22.04
CA ILE A 262 4.97 -1.42 -20.81
C ILE A 262 4.38 -0.02 -20.87
N HIS A 263 3.49 0.26 -19.92
CA HIS A 263 2.93 1.59 -19.68
C HIS A 263 3.23 2.02 -18.25
N GLN A 264 3.51 3.30 -18.05
CA GLN A 264 3.82 3.87 -16.75
C GLN A 264 3.09 5.19 -16.54
N ILE A 265 2.59 5.40 -15.32
CA ILE A 265 2.12 6.69 -14.84
C ILE A 265 2.97 7.10 -13.64
N THR A 266 3.66 8.24 -13.74
CA THR A 266 4.30 8.90 -12.61
C THR A 266 3.34 9.94 -12.04
N ARG A 267 2.99 9.85 -10.76
CA ARG A 267 1.98 10.68 -10.11
C ARG A 267 2.59 11.44 -8.93
N LEU A 268 2.29 12.74 -8.88
CA LEU A 268 2.66 13.63 -7.78
C LEU A 268 1.39 14.18 -7.15
N HIS A 269 1.15 13.81 -5.89
CA HIS A 269 0.07 14.39 -5.10
C HIS A 269 0.57 15.69 -4.48
N LYS A 270 -0.21 16.76 -4.59
CA LYS A 270 0.15 18.10 -4.08
C LYS A 270 0.57 18.10 -2.61
N GLU A 271 -0.14 17.33 -1.78
CA GLU A 271 0.08 17.27 -0.32
C GLU A 271 0.98 16.10 0.11
N LYS A 272 1.58 15.34 -0.81
CA LYS A 272 2.49 14.23 -0.49
C LYS A 272 3.91 14.54 -0.96
N GLU A 273 4.88 14.07 -0.20
CA GLU A 273 6.31 14.34 -0.44
C GLU A 273 7.05 13.12 -1.01
N HIS A 274 6.36 12.30 -1.79
CA HIS A 274 6.93 11.15 -2.48
C HIS A 274 6.38 11.09 -3.90
N VAL A 275 7.07 10.31 -4.74
CA VAL A 275 6.62 10.00 -6.09
C VAL A 275 5.91 8.65 -6.07
N GLU A 276 4.71 8.59 -6.64
CA GLU A 276 4.04 7.32 -6.94
C GLU A 276 4.31 6.95 -8.40
N VAL A 277 4.73 5.72 -8.65
CA VAL A 277 4.89 5.17 -10.00
C VAL A 277 4.00 3.94 -10.14
N GLU A 278 2.98 4.06 -10.98
CA GLU A 278 2.12 2.96 -11.39
C GLU A 278 2.66 2.36 -12.69
N PHE A 279 2.87 1.05 -12.71
CA PHE A 279 3.35 0.33 -13.89
C PHE A 279 2.34 -0.71 -14.33
N ILE A 280 2.25 -0.88 -15.64
CA ILE A 280 1.55 -1.97 -16.30
C ILE A 280 2.60 -2.70 -17.14
N VAL A 281 2.91 -3.94 -16.78
CA VAL A 281 3.86 -4.78 -17.51
C VAL A 281 3.15 -6.00 -18.06
N GLY A 282 3.10 -6.11 -19.38
CA GLY A 282 2.65 -7.29 -20.11
C GLY A 282 1.66 -6.97 -21.26
N PRO A 283 1.41 -7.94 -22.15
CA PRO A 283 1.92 -9.32 -22.11
C PRO A 283 3.40 -9.32 -22.47
N ILE A 284 4.23 -9.95 -21.64
CA ILE A 284 5.66 -10.08 -21.95
C ILE A 284 5.78 -10.96 -23.21
N PRO A 285 6.38 -10.46 -24.31
CA PRO A 285 6.44 -11.19 -25.56
C PRO A 285 7.38 -12.39 -25.44
N THR A 286 6.99 -13.51 -26.03
CA THR A 286 7.74 -14.78 -25.99
C THR A 286 7.90 -15.42 -27.37
N ASP A 287 7.42 -14.76 -28.42
CA ASP A 287 7.43 -15.30 -29.80
C ASP A 287 8.86 -15.42 -30.37
N ASP A 288 9.82 -14.73 -29.75
CA ASP A 288 11.24 -14.84 -30.01
C ASP A 288 11.90 -16.06 -29.34
N GLY A 289 11.14 -16.86 -28.58
CA GLY A 289 11.67 -18.01 -27.84
C GLY A 289 12.54 -17.63 -26.64
N ILE A 290 12.48 -16.38 -26.17
CA ILE A 290 13.29 -15.86 -25.07
C ILE A 290 12.40 -15.55 -23.87
N GLY A 291 12.65 -16.21 -22.73
CA GLY A 291 12.07 -15.84 -21.44
C GLY A 291 12.66 -14.53 -20.93
N LYS A 292 11.82 -13.64 -20.37
CA LYS A 292 12.21 -12.28 -19.97
C LYS A 292 11.80 -12.00 -18.52
N GLU A 293 12.71 -11.40 -17.78
CA GLU A 293 12.53 -10.99 -16.39
C GLU A 293 12.71 -9.47 -16.32
N VAL A 294 11.58 -8.76 -16.24
CA VAL A 294 11.47 -7.32 -16.49
C VAL A 294 11.77 -6.56 -15.21
N VAL A 295 12.64 -5.55 -15.32
CA VAL A 295 13.08 -4.71 -14.21
C VAL A 295 12.89 -3.23 -14.51
N THR A 296 12.55 -2.46 -13.49
CA THR A 296 12.72 -0.99 -13.48
C THR A 296 14.00 -0.65 -12.75
N GLN A 297 14.77 0.29 -13.27
CA GLN A 297 16.05 0.75 -12.74
C GLN A 297 15.94 2.25 -12.43
N LEU A 298 16.31 2.63 -11.20
CA LEU A 298 16.32 3.98 -10.68
C LEU A 298 17.77 4.36 -10.40
N ASP A 299 18.35 5.14 -11.31
CA ASP A 299 19.74 5.54 -11.31
C ASP A 299 19.91 6.94 -10.70
N THR A 300 20.90 7.08 -9.83
CA THR A 300 21.31 8.34 -9.18
C THR A 300 22.82 8.50 -9.23
N ALA A 301 23.33 9.67 -8.84
CA ALA A 301 24.77 9.92 -8.69
C ALA A 301 25.32 9.53 -7.30
N MET A 302 24.53 8.86 -6.44
CA MET A 302 24.88 8.60 -5.05
C MET A 302 26.06 7.62 -4.92
N ALA A 303 27.04 7.97 -4.08
CA ALA A 303 28.21 7.14 -3.80
C ALA A 303 27.91 6.13 -2.66
N THR A 304 27.16 5.08 -3.01
CA THR A 304 26.62 4.09 -2.05
C THR A 304 27.61 3.01 -1.61
N ASN A 305 28.77 2.91 -2.26
CA ASN A 305 29.86 2.00 -1.89
C ASN A 305 29.38 0.56 -1.69
N LYS A 306 28.73 0.01 -2.72
CA LYS A 306 28.15 -1.35 -2.76
C LYS A 306 27.08 -1.65 -1.71
N THR A 307 26.67 -0.67 -0.90
CA THR A 307 25.81 -0.89 0.26
C THR A 307 24.39 -0.43 -0.03
N PHE A 308 23.44 -1.29 0.31
CA PHE A 308 22.01 -1.03 0.26
C PHE A 308 21.31 -1.81 1.36
N TYR A 309 20.03 -1.56 1.60
CA TYR A 309 19.28 -2.12 2.70
C TYR A 309 17.93 -2.65 2.21
N THR A 310 17.57 -3.85 2.62
CA THR A 310 16.26 -4.45 2.28
C THR A 310 15.57 -4.95 3.52
N ASP A 311 14.24 -4.84 3.55
CA ASP A 311 13.46 -5.28 4.70
C ASP A 311 13.50 -6.81 4.90
N SER A 312 13.25 -7.23 6.13
CA SER A 312 12.95 -8.60 6.51
C SER A 312 11.48 -8.71 6.85
N ASN A 313 10.68 -9.23 5.92
CA ASN A 313 9.23 -9.42 6.07
C ASN A 313 8.49 -8.14 6.52
N GLY A 314 8.90 -6.99 5.99
CA GLY A 314 8.30 -5.68 6.29
C GLY A 314 8.71 -5.07 7.63
N ARG A 315 9.73 -5.60 8.31
CA ARG A 315 10.24 -5.09 9.61
C ARG A 315 11.67 -4.59 9.49
N ASP A 316 12.64 -5.28 10.08
CA ASP A 316 14.04 -4.87 10.17
C ASP A 316 14.65 -4.64 8.78
N PHE A 317 15.38 -3.55 8.58
CA PHE A 317 16.17 -3.31 7.37
C PHE A 317 17.55 -3.91 7.54
N ILE A 318 17.84 -4.93 6.74
CA ILE A 318 19.12 -5.62 6.79
C ILE A 318 20.08 -4.98 5.80
N LYS A 319 21.25 -4.58 6.31
CA LYS A 319 22.37 -4.12 5.49
C LYS A 319 22.84 -5.21 4.54
N ARG A 320 22.84 -4.91 3.24
CA ARG A 320 23.34 -5.74 2.15
C ARG A 320 24.59 -5.09 1.57
N ILE A 321 25.59 -5.91 1.27
CA ILE A 321 26.80 -5.49 0.57
C ILE A 321 26.89 -6.33 -0.70
N ARG A 322 26.93 -5.69 -1.86
CA ARG A 322 27.05 -6.37 -3.15
C ARG A 322 28.29 -7.26 -3.15
N ASP A 323 28.11 -8.51 -3.59
CA ASP A 323 29.15 -9.54 -3.69
C ASP A 323 29.81 -9.94 -2.37
N TYR A 324 29.07 -9.87 -1.25
CA TYR A 324 29.61 -10.19 0.07
C TYR A 324 28.67 -11.06 0.91
N ARG A 325 29.24 -11.90 1.78
CA ARG A 325 28.53 -12.68 2.81
C ARG A 325 29.33 -12.65 4.11
N THR A 326 28.63 -12.51 5.22
CA THR A 326 29.24 -12.43 6.56
C THR A 326 29.77 -13.76 7.05
N ASP A 327 29.04 -14.85 6.74
CA ASP A 327 29.25 -16.14 7.41
C ASP A 327 30.21 -17.08 6.66
N TRP A 328 30.60 -16.76 5.41
CA TRP A 328 31.54 -17.55 4.62
C TRP A 328 32.24 -16.73 3.53
N ASP A 329 33.36 -17.25 3.02
CA ASP A 329 34.08 -16.67 1.88
C ASP A 329 33.26 -16.83 0.58
N PHE A 330 32.67 -15.72 0.12
CA PHE A 330 31.73 -15.72 -0.99
C PHE A 330 32.42 -15.68 -2.35
N LYS A 331 32.27 -16.76 -3.12
CA LYS A 331 32.70 -16.82 -4.53
C LYS A 331 31.58 -16.36 -5.45
N VAL A 332 31.80 -15.24 -6.13
CA VAL A 332 30.81 -14.63 -7.03
C VAL A 332 30.71 -15.44 -8.33
N ASN A 333 29.71 -16.31 -8.42
CA ASN A 333 29.39 -17.07 -9.64
C ASN A 333 28.20 -16.48 -10.43
N GLN A 334 27.38 -15.67 -9.77
CA GLN A 334 26.20 -15.02 -10.32
C GLN A 334 26.15 -13.57 -9.80
N PRO A 335 26.81 -12.61 -10.46
CA PRO A 335 26.98 -11.24 -9.95
C PRO A 335 25.67 -10.44 -9.89
N VAL A 336 24.65 -10.85 -10.64
CA VAL A 336 23.30 -10.24 -10.56
C VAL A 336 22.44 -11.02 -9.58
N ALA A 337 22.09 -12.27 -9.88
CA ALA A 337 21.16 -13.05 -9.07
C ALA A 337 21.63 -13.26 -7.62
N GLY A 338 22.94 -13.37 -7.39
CA GLY A 338 23.51 -13.46 -6.04
C GLY A 338 23.34 -12.20 -5.20
N ASN A 339 22.88 -11.09 -5.76
CA ASN A 339 22.66 -9.83 -5.06
C ASN A 339 21.19 -9.40 -5.03
N TYR A 340 20.27 -10.23 -5.52
CA TYR A 340 18.84 -10.02 -5.35
C TYR A 340 18.36 -10.44 -3.97
N TYR A 341 17.51 -9.62 -3.37
CA TYR A 341 16.90 -9.88 -2.07
C TYR A 341 15.39 -9.70 -2.15
N PRO A 342 14.61 -10.42 -1.32
CA PRO A 342 13.19 -10.15 -1.18
C PRO A 342 12.98 -8.78 -0.53
N ILE A 343 11.97 -8.06 -1.01
CA ILE A 343 11.45 -6.84 -0.39
C ILE A 343 9.94 -6.98 -0.23
N ASN A 344 9.42 -6.64 0.94
CA ASN A 344 7.98 -6.65 1.25
C ASN A 344 7.49 -5.28 1.75
N LEU A 345 8.41 -4.44 2.22
CA LEU A 345 8.19 -3.03 2.52
C LEU A 345 8.97 -2.18 1.51
N GLY A 346 10.27 -2.44 1.34
CA GLY A 346 11.08 -1.64 0.45
C GLY A 346 12.58 -1.91 0.50
N ILE A 347 13.29 -1.10 -0.28
CA ILE A 347 14.73 -1.05 -0.41
C ILE A 347 15.18 0.41 -0.28
N TYR A 348 16.32 0.64 0.36
CA TYR A 348 16.93 1.97 0.33
C TYR A 348 18.45 1.89 0.22
N MET A 349 19.04 2.99 -0.20
CA MET A 349 20.48 3.20 -0.20
C MET A 349 20.79 4.60 0.33
N GLN A 350 22.02 4.82 0.79
CA GLN A 350 22.42 6.08 1.38
C GLN A 350 23.88 6.39 1.04
N ASP A 351 24.21 7.67 0.98
CA ASP A 351 25.59 8.15 0.97
C ASP A 351 25.88 8.97 2.24
N ASN A 352 26.80 9.94 2.17
CA ASN A 352 27.14 10.79 3.31
C ASN A 352 26.20 11.99 3.51
N ARG A 353 25.23 12.21 2.62
CA ARG A 353 24.35 13.38 2.58
C ARG A 353 22.88 13.00 2.49
N THR A 354 22.53 12.01 1.69
CA THR A 354 21.14 11.68 1.35
C THR A 354 20.83 10.19 1.48
N GLU A 355 19.55 9.89 1.66
CA GLU A 355 18.95 8.56 1.59
C GLU A 355 17.96 8.53 0.43
N PHE A 356 18.07 7.52 -0.44
CA PHE A 356 17.09 7.25 -1.48
C PHE A 356 16.35 5.96 -1.16
N SER A 357 15.05 6.09 -0.91
CA SER A 357 14.17 5.01 -0.44
C SER A 357 13.11 4.69 -1.48
N VAL A 358 12.85 3.40 -1.68
CA VAL A 358 11.81 2.87 -2.58
C VAL A 358 10.94 1.88 -1.81
N LEU A 359 9.63 2.14 -1.72
CA LEU A 359 8.64 1.24 -1.13
C LEU A 359 7.81 0.54 -2.20
N VAL A 360 7.29 -0.63 -1.89
CA VAL A 360 6.59 -1.51 -2.84
C VAL A 360 5.18 -1.86 -2.37
N ASP A 361 4.26 -2.06 -3.32
CA ASP A 361 2.87 -2.48 -3.04
C ASP A 361 2.71 -4.00 -2.83
N ARG A 362 3.76 -4.78 -3.10
CA ARG A 362 3.78 -6.24 -3.02
C ARG A 362 5.19 -6.77 -2.83
N SER A 363 5.29 -8.07 -2.55
CA SER A 363 6.58 -8.75 -2.51
C SER A 363 7.23 -8.78 -3.88
N LEU A 364 8.44 -8.22 -3.99
CA LEU A 364 9.24 -8.20 -5.22
C LEU A 364 10.68 -8.64 -4.93
N GLY A 365 11.44 -8.91 -5.99
CA GLY A 365 12.90 -8.98 -5.93
C GLY A 365 13.51 -7.61 -6.16
N GLY A 366 14.38 -7.15 -5.26
CA GLY A 366 15.09 -5.88 -5.36
C GLY A 366 16.60 -6.03 -5.19
N SER A 367 17.36 -5.13 -5.81
CA SER A 367 18.83 -5.15 -5.75
C SER A 367 19.43 -3.75 -5.96
N SER A 368 20.73 -3.63 -5.70
CA SER A 368 21.60 -2.56 -6.16
C SER A 368 22.81 -3.18 -6.87
N THR A 369 22.70 -3.37 -8.19
CA THR A 369 23.71 -4.09 -8.99
C THR A 369 24.91 -3.21 -9.36
N VAL A 370 24.74 -1.88 -9.33
CA VAL A 370 25.80 -0.86 -9.42
C VAL A 370 25.57 0.23 -8.37
N ASP A 371 26.62 0.98 -8.02
CA ASP A 371 26.50 2.03 -7.02
C ASP A 371 25.57 3.14 -7.51
N GLY A 372 24.68 3.60 -6.62
CA GLY A 372 23.74 4.69 -6.92
C GLY A 372 22.50 4.22 -7.69
N GLN A 373 22.34 2.92 -7.91
CA GLN A 373 21.16 2.35 -8.57
C GLN A 373 20.36 1.46 -7.61
N ILE A 374 19.04 1.58 -7.66
CA ILE A 374 18.08 0.58 -7.17
C ILE A 374 17.38 -0.04 -8.38
N GLU A 375 17.25 -1.36 -8.41
CA GLU A 375 16.41 -2.05 -9.39
C GLU A 375 15.37 -2.96 -8.74
N LEU A 376 14.18 -3.01 -9.34
CA LEU A 376 13.05 -3.85 -8.91
C LEU A 376 12.64 -4.76 -10.06
N MET A 377 12.53 -6.06 -9.81
CA MET A 377 11.96 -7.03 -10.76
C MET A 377 10.44 -7.04 -10.65
N LEU A 378 9.78 -6.54 -11.69
CA LEU A 378 8.35 -6.25 -11.68
C LEU A 378 7.49 -7.40 -12.21
N HIS A 379 8.01 -8.16 -13.19
CA HIS A 379 7.29 -9.28 -13.78
C HIS A 379 8.25 -10.24 -14.49
N ARG A 380 7.89 -11.52 -14.57
CA ARG A 380 8.71 -12.58 -15.18
C ARG A 380 7.83 -13.47 -16.05
N ARG A 381 8.30 -13.80 -17.25
CA ARG A 381 7.68 -14.80 -18.11
C ARG A 381 8.77 -15.66 -18.74
N LEU A 382 8.83 -16.93 -18.35
CA LEU A 382 9.88 -17.88 -18.67
C LEU A 382 9.32 -19.05 -19.46
N LEU A 383 10.16 -19.67 -20.29
CA LEU A 383 9.74 -20.71 -21.24
C LEU A 383 10.20 -22.11 -20.84
N LEU A 384 10.94 -22.24 -19.74
CA LEU A 384 11.49 -23.49 -19.24
C LEU A 384 11.24 -23.62 -17.73
N ASP A 385 11.14 -24.86 -17.28
CA ASP A 385 11.18 -25.24 -15.87
C ASP A 385 12.63 -25.23 -15.35
N ASP A 386 12.82 -24.88 -14.08
CA ASP A 386 14.13 -24.81 -13.42
C ASP A 386 14.52 -26.09 -12.66
N SER A 387 13.72 -27.15 -12.82
CA SER A 387 13.93 -28.48 -12.24
C SER A 387 14.01 -28.45 -10.71
N ARG A 388 13.09 -27.72 -10.06
CA ARG A 388 12.91 -27.70 -8.60
C ARG A 388 11.64 -28.38 -8.10
N GLY A 389 10.86 -28.97 -8.99
CA GLY A 389 9.75 -29.87 -8.65
C GLY A 389 8.37 -29.38 -9.06
N VAL A 390 8.22 -28.14 -9.53
CA VAL A 390 6.94 -27.64 -10.07
C VAL A 390 6.61 -28.25 -11.44
N ALA A 391 7.65 -28.55 -12.25
CA ALA A 391 7.52 -29.19 -13.57
C ALA A 391 6.70 -28.37 -14.59
N GLU A 392 6.65 -27.05 -14.41
CA GLU A 392 5.98 -26.10 -15.30
C GLU A 392 6.86 -24.85 -15.45
N ALA A 393 6.88 -24.29 -16.66
CA ALA A 393 7.50 -22.99 -16.88
C ALA A 393 6.64 -21.89 -16.24
N LEU A 394 7.28 -20.84 -15.70
CA LEU A 394 6.58 -19.64 -15.25
C LEU A 394 6.06 -18.83 -16.45
N ASN A 395 4.99 -19.31 -17.08
CA ASN A 395 4.43 -18.78 -18.32
C ASN A 395 2.94 -18.44 -18.17
N GLU A 396 2.62 -17.60 -17.19
CA GLU A 396 1.24 -17.25 -16.85
C GLU A 396 0.51 -16.58 -18.02
N THR A 397 -0.71 -17.06 -18.29
CA THR A 397 -1.61 -16.52 -19.31
C THR A 397 -2.99 -16.27 -18.72
N VAL A 398 -3.72 -15.36 -19.36
CA VAL A 398 -5.13 -15.11 -19.09
C VAL A 398 -5.86 -15.39 -20.39
N CYS A 399 -6.94 -16.17 -20.31
CA CYS A 399 -7.74 -16.56 -21.46
C CYS A 399 -9.12 -15.92 -21.34
N VAL A 400 -9.55 -15.24 -22.40
CA VAL A 400 -10.86 -14.64 -22.50
C VAL A 400 -11.51 -15.16 -23.77
N SER A 401 -12.64 -15.86 -23.64
CA SER A 401 -13.18 -16.68 -24.73
C SER A 401 -12.12 -17.72 -25.17
N ASP A 402 -11.71 -17.75 -26.44
CA ASP A 402 -10.75 -18.73 -26.97
C ASP A 402 -9.34 -18.14 -27.20
N GLU A 403 -9.10 -16.90 -26.74
CA GLU A 403 -7.83 -16.20 -26.91
C GLU A 403 -7.09 -16.05 -25.58
N CYS A 404 -5.90 -16.65 -25.50
CA CYS A 404 -5.02 -16.55 -24.35
C CYS A 404 -3.87 -15.57 -24.64
N THR A 405 -3.65 -14.63 -23.73
CA THR A 405 -2.50 -13.71 -23.79
C THR A 405 -1.68 -13.82 -22.51
N GLY A 406 -0.39 -13.49 -22.57
CA GLY A 406 0.46 -13.45 -21.37
C GLY A 406 -0.12 -12.50 -20.32
N LEU A 407 0.00 -12.88 -19.04
CA LEU A 407 -0.50 -12.08 -17.92
C LEU A 407 0.10 -10.66 -17.95
N ARG A 408 -0.77 -9.67 -17.73
CA ARG A 408 -0.39 -8.27 -17.48
C ARG A 408 -0.50 -7.97 -16.01
N VAL A 409 0.55 -7.41 -15.42
CA VAL A 409 0.56 -7.00 -14.01
C VAL A 409 0.47 -5.49 -13.94
N LEU A 410 -0.52 -5.00 -13.19
CA LEU A 410 -0.59 -3.61 -12.74
C LEU A 410 -0.11 -3.55 -11.28
N GLY A 411 0.83 -2.66 -10.99
CA GLY A 411 1.32 -2.44 -9.63
C GLY A 411 1.89 -1.05 -9.42
N LYS A 412 2.32 -0.79 -8.19
CA LYS A 412 2.88 0.50 -7.78
C LYS A 412 4.17 0.34 -6.99
N PHE A 413 5.09 1.26 -7.20
CA PHE A 413 6.16 1.53 -6.26
C PHE A 413 6.22 3.02 -5.97
N TYR A 414 6.85 3.37 -4.86
CA TYR A 414 6.89 4.72 -4.35
C TYR A 414 8.31 5.07 -4.01
N PHE A 415 8.75 6.29 -4.29
CA PHE A 415 10.10 6.67 -3.92
C PHE A 415 10.20 8.10 -3.40
N ARG A 416 11.20 8.31 -2.54
CA ARG A 416 11.50 9.58 -1.90
C ARG A 416 12.99 9.67 -1.63
N ILE A 417 13.52 10.88 -1.75
CA ILE A 417 14.89 11.19 -1.38
C ILE A 417 14.86 12.18 -0.22
N ASP A 418 15.56 11.83 0.85
CA ASP A 418 15.60 12.57 2.11
C ASP A 418 17.04 12.90 2.50
N PRO A 419 17.27 13.93 3.33
CA PRO A 419 18.53 14.08 4.04
C PRO A 419 18.84 12.83 4.88
N LEU A 420 20.13 12.54 5.04
CA LEU A 420 20.60 11.39 5.81
C LEU A 420 20.00 11.40 7.24
N GLY A 421 19.35 10.30 7.63
CA GLY A 421 18.71 10.13 8.94
C GLY A 421 17.24 10.55 9.02
N ASP A 422 16.67 11.18 7.99
CA ASP A 422 15.25 11.60 7.99
C ASP A 422 14.32 10.65 7.20
N GLY A 423 14.87 9.77 6.35
CA GLY A 423 14.09 8.89 5.48
C GLY A 423 13.31 7.79 6.21
N ALA A 424 13.76 7.38 7.40
CA ALA A 424 13.11 6.34 8.20
C ALA A 424 11.65 6.68 8.52
N LYS A 425 11.36 7.94 8.84
CA LYS A 425 10.01 8.40 9.16
C LYS A 425 9.02 8.07 8.05
N TRP A 426 9.39 8.45 6.83
CA TRP A 426 8.57 8.19 5.65
C TRP A 426 8.46 6.70 5.36
N ARG A 427 9.56 5.95 5.41
CA ARG A 427 9.54 4.49 5.17
C ARG A 427 8.57 3.77 6.11
N ARG A 428 8.58 4.11 7.41
CA ARG A 428 7.74 3.44 8.42
C ARG A 428 6.27 3.89 8.37
N SER A 429 6.00 5.19 8.30
CA SER A 429 4.62 5.69 8.29
C SER A 429 3.91 5.36 6.98
N PHE A 430 4.53 5.70 5.85
CA PHE A 430 3.94 5.47 4.54
C PHE A 430 3.88 3.97 4.18
N GLY A 431 4.83 3.18 4.67
CA GLY A 431 4.76 1.71 4.60
C GLY A 431 3.49 1.14 5.24
N GLN A 432 3.03 1.69 6.37
CA GLN A 432 1.76 1.31 6.98
C GLN A 432 0.55 1.82 6.17
N GLU A 433 0.63 3.00 5.57
CA GLU A 433 -0.41 3.54 4.67
C GLU A 433 -0.61 2.68 3.42
N ILE A 434 0.47 2.09 2.86
CA ILE A 434 0.44 1.13 1.76
C ILE A 434 -0.18 -0.20 2.23
N TYR A 435 0.28 -0.74 3.36
CA TYR A 435 -0.19 -2.03 3.88
C TYR A 435 -1.67 -2.00 4.28
N SER A 436 -2.14 -0.89 4.84
CA SER A 436 -3.51 -0.68 5.29
C SER A 436 -4.15 0.49 4.55
N PRO A 437 -4.55 0.33 3.27
CA PRO A 437 -5.16 1.40 2.49
C PRO A 437 -6.54 1.78 3.04
N LEU A 438 -7.03 2.96 2.68
CA LEU A 438 -8.40 3.36 2.97
C LEU A 438 -9.39 2.40 2.30
N LEU A 439 -10.41 1.95 3.04
CA LEU A 439 -11.49 1.13 2.51
C LEU A 439 -12.65 2.03 2.08
N LEU A 440 -13.17 1.78 0.87
CA LEU A 440 -14.26 2.57 0.28
C LEU A 440 -15.54 1.74 0.22
N ALA A 441 -16.61 2.29 0.79
CA ALA A 441 -17.95 1.72 0.75
C ALA A 441 -18.94 2.71 0.12
N PHE A 442 -19.68 2.24 -0.87
CA PHE A 442 -20.55 3.05 -1.70
C PHE A 442 -22.03 2.75 -1.44
N ALA A 443 -22.85 3.79 -1.35
CA ALA A 443 -24.31 3.67 -1.30
C ALA A 443 -24.96 4.76 -2.18
N GLU A 444 -26.14 4.47 -2.72
CA GLU A 444 -26.97 5.47 -3.39
C GLU A 444 -27.96 6.07 -2.40
N GLN A 445 -28.17 7.39 -2.51
CA GLN A 445 -29.21 8.08 -1.78
C GLN A 445 -30.17 8.79 -2.76
N ASP A 446 -31.47 8.51 -2.59
CA ASP A 446 -32.58 9.22 -3.20
C ASP A 446 -33.20 10.18 -2.16
N GLY A 447 -33.22 11.49 -2.42
CA GLY A 447 -33.92 12.46 -1.57
C GLY A 447 -33.14 12.99 -0.34
N ASP A 448 -33.84 13.20 0.79
CA ASP A 448 -33.39 14.03 1.94
C ASP A 448 -32.06 13.61 2.61
N ASN A 449 -31.38 14.61 3.19
CA ASN A 449 -30.00 14.66 3.66
C ASN A 449 -29.53 13.44 4.50
N TRP A 450 -28.57 12.65 3.99
CA TRP A 450 -27.93 11.48 4.66
C TRP A 450 -27.65 11.72 6.15
N LYS A 451 -27.17 12.92 6.46
CA LYS A 451 -26.79 13.37 7.80
C LYS A 451 -27.90 13.30 8.85
N ASN A 452 -29.16 13.32 8.44
CA ASN A 452 -30.29 13.30 9.37
C ASN A 452 -30.55 11.90 9.94
N SER A 453 -30.17 10.84 9.21
CA SER A 453 -30.39 9.44 9.59
C SER A 453 -29.10 8.66 9.83
N HIS A 454 -27.94 9.22 9.49
CA HIS A 454 -26.66 8.54 9.50
C HIS A 454 -25.56 9.38 10.16
N ALA A 455 -24.70 8.72 10.94
CA ALA A 455 -23.45 9.33 11.39
C ALA A 455 -22.53 9.59 10.20
N THR A 456 -22.05 10.83 10.07
CA THR A 456 -21.16 11.25 8.97
C THR A 456 -19.68 11.07 9.29
N THR A 457 -19.36 10.80 10.57
CA THR A 457 -18.02 10.47 11.03
C THR A 457 -18.09 9.56 12.26
N PHE A 458 -17.08 8.72 12.44
CA PHE A 458 -16.94 7.81 13.57
C PHE A 458 -15.47 7.55 13.86
N SER A 459 -15.11 7.43 15.14
CA SER A 459 -13.85 6.83 15.57
C SER A 459 -14.13 5.76 16.63
N GLY A 460 -13.44 4.63 16.51
CA GLY A 460 -13.46 3.53 17.47
C GLY A 460 -12.69 3.83 18.76
N ILE A 461 -11.85 4.88 18.74
CA ILE A 461 -11.00 5.29 19.86
C ILE A 461 -11.44 6.66 20.40
N ASP A 462 -10.84 7.08 21.51
CA ASP A 462 -11.13 8.39 22.10
C ASP A 462 -10.84 9.52 21.10
N SER A 463 -11.76 10.48 20.94
CA SER A 463 -11.65 11.54 19.93
C SER A 463 -10.46 12.47 20.14
N SER A 464 -9.87 12.48 21.34
CA SER A 464 -8.66 13.24 21.67
C SER A 464 -7.37 12.42 21.52
N TYR A 465 -7.46 11.18 21.04
CA TYR A 465 -6.36 10.22 21.03
C TYR A 465 -6.02 9.71 19.62
N SER A 466 -4.73 9.52 19.40
CA SER A 466 -4.16 8.74 18.30
C SER A 466 -3.09 7.85 18.90
N LEU A 467 -2.81 6.71 18.26
CA LEU A 467 -1.60 5.95 18.60
C LEU A 467 -0.36 6.82 18.36
N PRO A 468 0.72 6.61 19.12
CA PRO A 468 2.02 7.19 18.78
C PRO A 468 2.42 6.87 17.34
N ASP A 469 3.07 7.79 16.64
CA ASP A 469 3.49 7.61 15.23
C ASP A 469 4.51 6.49 15.03
N ASN A 470 5.12 6.00 16.12
CA ASN A 470 6.01 4.85 16.14
C ASN A 470 5.34 3.51 16.49
N VAL A 471 4.01 3.48 16.62
CA VAL A 471 3.24 2.28 16.96
C VAL A 471 2.11 2.02 15.96
N ALA A 472 2.00 0.77 15.48
CA ALA A 472 0.86 0.28 14.72
C ALA A 472 0.06 -0.78 15.51
N LEU A 473 -1.27 -0.74 15.36
CA LEU A 473 -2.16 -1.82 15.80
C LEU A 473 -2.27 -2.85 14.68
N ILE A 474 -1.45 -3.91 14.76
CA ILE A 474 -1.35 -4.93 13.70
C ILE A 474 -2.37 -6.07 13.88
N THR A 475 -3.08 -6.13 14.99
CA THR A 475 -4.20 -7.05 15.20
C THR A 475 -5.20 -6.44 16.17
N LEU A 476 -6.48 -6.48 15.79
CA LEU A 476 -7.63 -6.24 16.65
C LEU A 476 -8.69 -7.26 16.26
N GLN A 477 -8.94 -8.24 17.12
CA GLN A 477 -9.82 -9.36 16.80
C GLN A 477 -10.64 -9.77 18.03
N GLU A 478 -11.95 -9.91 17.86
CA GLU A 478 -12.82 -10.57 18.85
C GLU A 478 -12.70 -12.09 18.71
N LEU A 479 -12.56 -12.78 19.84
CA LEU A 479 -12.49 -14.24 19.93
C LEU A 479 -13.85 -14.82 20.34
N ASP A 480 -14.03 -16.12 20.15
CA ASP A 480 -15.30 -16.83 20.43
C ASP A 480 -15.78 -16.70 21.88
N ASP A 481 -14.87 -16.51 22.83
CA ASP A 481 -15.17 -16.30 24.25
C ASP A 481 -15.46 -14.84 24.61
N GLY A 482 -15.54 -13.95 23.62
CA GLY A 482 -15.79 -12.51 23.78
C GLY A 482 -14.57 -11.69 24.20
N LYS A 483 -13.40 -12.30 24.37
CA LYS A 483 -12.14 -11.57 24.61
C LYS A 483 -11.65 -10.91 23.33
N ILE A 484 -10.88 -9.85 23.48
CA ILE A 484 -10.26 -9.15 22.35
C ILE A 484 -8.77 -9.46 22.32
N LEU A 485 -8.30 -10.04 21.22
CA LEU A 485 -6.88 -10.17 20.90
C LEU A 485 -6.37 -8.86 20.28
N ILE A 486 -5.38 -8.25 20.92
CA ILE A 486 -4.66 -7.09 20.36
C ILE A 486 -3.17 -7.38 20.19
N ARG A 487 -2.59 -6.82 19.11
CA ARG A 487 -1.14 -6.77 18.91
C ARG A 487 -0.72 -5.37 18.54
N LEU A 488 0.20 -4.82 19.33
CA LEU A 488 0.82 -3.52 19.11
C LEU A 488 2.27 -3.75 18.69
N ALA A 489 2.69 -3.08 17.61
CA ALA A 489 4.04 -3.18 17.08
C ALA A 489 4.72 -1.82 17.08
N HIS A 490 5.92 -1.75 17.67
CA HIS A 490 6.81 -0.63 17.45
C HIS A 490 7.45 -0.76 16.06
N LEU A 491 7.40 0.32 15.28
CA LEU A 491 7.75 0.30 13.86
C LEU A 491 9.24 0.51 13.58
N TYR A 492 9.94 1.22 14.45
CA TYR A 492 11.33 1.63 14.25
C TYR A 492 12.32 0.71 14.96
N GLU A 493 13.51 0.55 14.37
CA GLU A 493 14.68 -0.10 14.97
C GLU A 493 15.38 0.83 15.97
N VAL A 494 16.27 0.27 16.79
CA VAL A 494 17.08 1.07 17.70
C VAL A 494 17.98 1.99 16.89
N GLY A 495 17.84 3.31 17.09
CA GLY A 495 18.66 4.32 16.45
C GLY A 495 18.34 4.58 14.97
N GLU A 496 17.23 4.06 14.44
CA GLU A 496 16.83 4.27 13.04
C GLU A 496 16.39 5.72 12.77
N ASP A 497 15.73 6.32 13.76
CA ASP A 497 15.19 7.67 13.77
C ASP A 497 15.36 8.31 15.14
N LYS A 498 15.82 9.56 15.18
CA LYS A 498 16.12 10.30 16.43
C LYS A 498 14.90 10.53 17.34
N ASP A 499 13.71 10.68 16.76
CA ASP A 499 12.50 11.06 17.49
C ASP A 499 11.61 9.86 17.78
N PHE A 500 11.61 8.86 16.89
CA PHE A 500 10.69 7.73 16.93
C PHE A 500 11.32 6.40 17.35
N SER A 501 12.64 6.29 17.42
CA SER A 501 13.34 5.10 17.94
C SER A 501 13.48 5.12 19.47
N VAL A 502 12.40 5.49 20.15
CA VAL A 502 12.32 5.68 21.60
C VAL A 502 11.13 4.90 22.17
N MET A 503 11.11 4.69 23.50
CA MET A 503 10.00 3.99 24.15
C MET A 503 8.64 4.67 23.85
N ALA A 504 7.69 3.89 23.34
CA ALA A 504 6.33 4.35 23.06
C ALA A 504 5.36 3.93 24.16
N ASN A 505 4.28 4.71 24.36
CA ASN A 505 3.24 4.45 25.35
C ASN A 505 1.86 4.41 24.68
N VAL A 506 1.11 3.31 24.88
CA VAL A 506 -0.27 3.15 24.39
C VAL A 506 -1.24 3.06 25.56
N GLU A 507 -2.22 3.97 25.60
CA GLU A 507 -3.23 4.04 26.64
C GLU A 507 -4.46 3.19 26.28
N LEU A 508 -4.55 1.96 26.80
CA LEU A 508 -5.63 1.02 26.42
C LEU A 508 -7.04 1.55 26.75
N LYS A 509 -7.17 2.37 27.79
CA LYS A 509 -8.46 3.02 28.13
C LYS A 509 -8.96 3.97 27.04
N LYS A 510 -8.04 4.69 26.39
CA LYS A 510 -8.35 5.57 25.26
C LYS A 510 -8.54 4.81 23.95
N LEU A 511 -7.92 3.63 23.83
CA LEU A 511 -8.15 2.71 22.70
C LEU A 511 -9.55 2.08 22.75
N PHE A 512 -10.11 1.89 23.95
CA PHE A 512 -11.44 1.31 24.16
C PHE A 512 -12.36 2.24 24.99
N PRO A 513 -12.64 3.47 24.55
CA PRO A 513 -13.27 4.50 25.39
C PRO A 513 -14.71 4.15 25.80
N ARG A 514 -15.39 3.29 25.03
CA ARG A 514 -16.79 2.89 25.26
C ARG A 514 -16.92 1.57 26.02
N LYS A 515 -15.81 0.93 26.40
CA LYS A 515 -15.78 -0.37 27.08
C LYS A 515 -14.98 -0.26 28.38
N LYS A 516 -15.37 -1.04 29.40
CA LYS A 516 -14.60 -1.14 30.63
C LYS A 516 -13.70 -2.37 30.55
N ILE A 517 -12.39 -2.15 30.59
CA ILE A 517 -11.40 -3.22 30.58
C ILE A 517 -11.32 -3.82 31.98
N GLY A 518 -11.64 -5.10 32.11
CA GLY A 518 -11.50 -5.86 33.36
C GLY A 518 -10.07 -6.33 33.57
N LYS A 519 -9.47 -6.95 32.54
CA LYS A 519 -8.09 -7.47 32.60
C LYS A 519 -7.40 -7.39 31.23
N ALA A 520 -6.11 -7.05 31.24
CA ALA A 520 -5.23 -7.19 30.09
C ALA A 520 -4.16 -8.24 30.42
N THR A 521 -4.16 -9.37 29.70
CA THR A 521 -3.21 -10.47 29.93
C THR A 521 -2.19 -10.49 28.79
N GLU A 522 -0.90 -10.30 29.09
CA GLU A 522 0.16 -10.36 28.08
C GLU A 522 0.47 -11.82 27.71
N MET A 523 0.49 -12.09 26.42
CA MET A 523 0.70 -13.41 25.84
C MET A 523 1.98 -13.44 24.99
N ASN A 524 2.39 -14.64 24.59
CA ASN A 524 3.31 -14.79 23.47
C ASN A 524 2.64 -14.39 22.13
N LEU A 525 3.42 -14.36 21.04
CA LEU A 525 2.96 -13.81 19.75
C LEU A 525 1.73 -14.53 19.18
N SER A 526 1.67 -15.86 19.29
CA SER A 526 0.53 -16.68 18.84
C SER A 526 -0.63 -16.70 19.82
N ALA A 527 -0.55 -15.99 20.94
CA ALA A 527 -1.55 -15.92 22.01
C ALA A 527 -1.92 -17.27 22.66
N ASN A 528 -1.06 -18.29 22.57
CA ASN A 528 -1.32 -19.62 23.13
C ASN A 528 -0.64 -19.89 24.48
N GLN A 529 0.19 -18.95 24.97
CA GLN A 529 0.85 -19.06 26.27
C GLN A 529 0.99 -17.69 26.92
N GLU A 530 0.77 -17.60 28.24
CA GLU A 530 1.04 -16.39 29.00
C GLU A 530 2.52 -16.03 28.96
N ARG A 531 2.82 -14.73 28.82
CA ARG A 531 4.17 -14.21 28.67
C ARG A 531 5.09 -14.61 29.82
N THR A 532 4.61 -14.51 31.06
CA THR A 532 5.37 -14.84 32.28
C THR A 532 5.78 -16.31 32.31
N GLU A 533 4.88 -17.21 31.87
CA GLU A 533 5.17 -18.63 31.83
C GLU A 533 6.20 -18.98 30.75
N MET A 534 6.08 -18.35 29.57
CA MET A 534 7.04 -18.53 28.48
C MET A 534 8.45 -18.09 28.90
N GLU A 535 8.60 -16.93 29.56
CA GLU A 535 9.90 -16.45 30.02
C GLU A 535 10.52 -17.35 31.09
N ARG A 536 9.71 -17.91 32.00
CA ARG A 536 10.18 -18.90 32.99
C ARG A 536 10.76 -20.16 32.33
N LYS A 537 10.26 -20.53 31.16
CA LYS A 537 10.67 -21.74 30.40
C LYS A 537 11.79 -21.47 29.40
N ARG A 538 12.27 -20.23 29.27
CA ARG A 538 13.26 -19.86 28.26
C ARG A 538 14.61 -20.54 28.53
N LEU A 539 15.13 -21.23 27.52
CA LEU A 539 16.45 -21.88 27.59
C LEU A 539 17.56 -20.83 27.65
N VAL A 540 18.56 -21.09 28.49
CA VAL A 540 19.78 -20.27 28.59
C VAL A 540 20.91 -20.98 27.85
N TRP A 541 21.34 -20.38 26.73
CA TRP A 541 22.40 -20.92 25.89
C TRP A 541 23.74 -20.25 26.18
N LYS A 542 24.83 -21.03 26.21
CA LYS A 542 26.20 -20.50 26.18
C LYS A 542 26.57 -20.20 24.73
N LYS A 543 26.85 -18.93 24.42
CA LYS A 543 27.24 -18.50 23.07
C LYS A 543 28.76 -18.42 22.97
N GLU A 544 29.30 -18.93 21.88
CA GLU A 544 30.72 -18.78 21.55
C GLU A 544 31.06 -17.28 21.35
N GLY A 545 32.14 -16.81 21.95
CA GLY A 545 32.56 -15.40 21.92
C GLY A 545 31.74 -14.42 22.79
N GLY A 546 30.78 -14.89 23.58
CA GLY A 546 29.97 -14.01 24.45
C GLY A 546 30.70 -13.60 25.73
N SER A 547 30.87 -12.29 25.95
CA SER A 547 31.02 -11.76 27.32
C SER A 547 29.78 -12.16 28.14
N SER A 548 29.97 -12.45 29.43
CA SER A 548 28.97 -13.05 30.33
C SER A 548 27.80 -12.12 30.70
N GLY A 549 27.43 -11.18 29.84
CA GLY A 549 26.26 -10.33 29.98
C GLY A 549 25.68 -10.09 28.60
N THR A 550 24.64 -10.84 28.23
CA THR A 550 23.76 -10.39 27.16
C THR A 550 23.22 -9.03 27.58
N GLU A 551 23.58 -7.96 26.88
CA GLU A 551 22.85 -6.69 26.99
C GLU A 551 21.38 -7.04 26.76
N LYS A 552 20.58 -6.99 27.83
CA LYS A 552 19.14 -7.15 27.70
C LYS A 552 18.70 -5.93 26.91
N GLY A 553 18.31 -6.15 25.65
CA GLY A 553 17.68 -5.11 24.85
C GLY A 553 16.57 -4.45 25.66
N VAL A 554 16.47 -3.13 25.54
CA VAL A 554 15.43 -2.35 26.22
C VAL A 554 14.07 -2.90 25.80
N ARG A 555 13.20 -3.16 26.77
CA ARG A 555 11.86 -3.73 26.60
C ARG A 555 10.87 -2.94 27.42
N GLY A 556 9.65 -2.77 26.92
CA GLY A 556 8.56 -2.17 27.69
C GLY A 556 8.25 -2.96 28.97
N GLY A 557 7.90 -2.24 30.03
CA GLY A 557 7.57 -2.82 31.33
C GLY A 557 6.25 -3.60 31.36
N PRO A 558 5.98 -4.29 32.48
CA PRO A 558 4.67 -4.90 32.72
C PRO A 558 3.55 -3.85 32.72
N VAL A 559 2.37 -4.21 32.23
CA VAL A 559 1.21 -3.31 32.20
C VAL A 559 0.67 -3.14 33.62
N ASP A 560 0.63 -1.90 34.10
CA ASP A 560 -0.03 -1.55 35.36
C ASP A 560 -1.56 -1.79 35.23
N PRO A 561 -2.17 -2.61 36.11
CA PRO A 561 -3.58 -2.99 35.98
C PRO A 561 -4.56 -1.83 36.22
N ALA A 562 -4.15 -0.76 36.90
CA ALA A 562 -4.96 0.43 37.13
C ALA A 562 -4.79 1.47 36.02
N LYS A 563 -3.57 1.68 35.52
CA LYS A 563 -3.29 2.65 34.45
C LYS A 563 -3.64 2.11 33.07
N LEU A 564 -3.41 0.82 32.83
CA LEU A 564 -3.58 0.13 31.54
C LEU A 564 -2.82 0.81 30.39
N VAL A 565 -1.54 1.11 30.65
CA VAL A 565 -0.60 1.67 29.66
C VAL A 565 0.38 0.59 29.22
N VAL A 566 0.51 0.42 27.91
CA VAL A 566 1.46 -0.51 27.28
C VAL A 566 2.68 0.26 26.82
N GLU A 567 3.83 -0.08 27.37
CA GLU A 567 5.13 0.40 26.88
C GLU A 567 5.64 -0.50 25.75
N LEU A 568 6.18 0.07 24.67
CA LEU A 568 6.81 -0.66 23.58
C LEU A 568 8.19 -0.05 23.30
N ALA A 569 9.24 -0.87 23.41
CA ALA A 569 10.56 -0.48 22.97
C ALA A 569 10.71 -0.67 21.44
N PRO A 570 11.77 -0.10 20.81
CA PRO A 570 12.05 -0.31 19.40
C PRO A 570 11.98 -1.78 18.96
N MET A 571 11.35 -2.01 17.81
CA MET A 571 11.03 -3.33 17.23
C MET A 571 10.17 -4.30 18.04
N GLU A 572 9.66 -3.93 19.22
CA GLU A 572 8.80 -4.84 19.98
C GLU A 572 7.44 -5.07 19.33
N ILE A 573 6.95 -6.32 19.44
CA ILE A 573 5.53 -6.64 19.25
C ILE A 573 5.03 -7.22 20.57
N ARG A 574 3.99 -6.59 21.14
CA ARG A 574 3.34 -7.07 22.37
C ARG A 574 1.93 -7.53 22.06
N THR A 575 1.58 -8.71 22.57
CA THR A 575 0.30 -9.39 22.31
C THR A 575 -0.48 -9.47 23.62
N PHE A 576 -1.76 -9.10 23.59
CA PHE A 576 -2.62 -9.13 24.77
C PHE A 576 -3.99 -9.74 24.48
N LEU A 577 -4.53 -10.45 25.47
CA LEU A 577 -5.95 -10.76 25.56
C LEU A 577 -6.61 -9.79 26.53
N ILE A 578 -7.59 -9.04 26.02
CA ILE A 578 -8.35 -8.05 26.78
C ILE A 578 -9.71 -8.63 27.14
N ASP A 579 -9.98 -8.68 28.44
CA ASP A 579 -11.28 -9.05 29.00
C ASP A 579 -12.09 -7.77 29.24
N LEU A 580 -13.29 -7.71 28.69
CA LEU A 580 -14.21 -6.58 28.84
C LEU A 580 -15.27 -6.91 29.88
N GLU A 581 -15.49 -6.01 30.85
CA GLU A 581 -16.57 -6.19 31.81
C GLU A 581 -17.93 -6.10 31.12
N GLN A 582 -18.73 -7.16 31.19
CA GLN A 582 -20.12 -7.14 30.74
C GLN A 582 -20.94 -6.25 31.68
N LYS A 583 -21.54 -5.17 31.15
CA LYS A 583 -22.61 -4.46 31.88
C LYS A 583 -23.84 -5.37 31.92
N PHE A 584 -24.04 -6.08 33.02
CA PHE A 584 -25.32 -6.74 33.31
C PHE A 584 -26.41 -5.67 33.44
N PHE A 585 -27.21 -5.45 32.40
CA PHE A 585 -28.51 -4.80 32.57
C PHE A 585 -29.40 -5.77 33.35
N HIS A 586 -29.54 -5.56 34.66
CA HIS A 586 -30.57 -6.21 35.46
C HIS A 586 -31.95 -5.80 34.92
N ARG A 587 -32.55 -6.65 34.07
CA ARG A 587 -34.01 -6.70 33.94
C ARG A 587 -34.55 -7.20 35.28
N ARG A 588 -34.96 -6.28 36.15
CA ARG A 588 -35.83 -6.62 37.28
C ARG A 588 -37.15 -7.13 36.70
N HIS A 589 -37.32 -8.45 36.65
CA HIS A 589 -38.66 -9.03 36.58
C HIS A 589 -39.33 -8.78 37.93
N HIS A 590 -40.29 -7.85 37.95
CA HIS A 590 -41.30 -7.84 39.02
C HIS A 590 -42.17 -9.09 38.82
N HIS A 591 -42.02 -10.07 39.72
CA HIS A 591 -43.07 -11.06 39.94
C HIS A 591 -44.25 -10.36 40.58
N HIS A 592 -45.38 -10.33 39.87
CA HIS A 592 -46.68 -10.21 40.49
C HIS A 592 -47.10 -11.60 40.95
N ASP A 593 -47.19 -11.78 42.27
CA ASP A 593 -48.03 -12.81 42.88
C ASP A 593 -49.47 -12.59 42.43
N VAL A 594 -50.05 -13.60 41.81
CA VAL A 594 -51.49 -13.79 41.73
C VAL A 594 -51.79 -15.14 42.35
N SER A 595 -52.33 -15.09 43.56
CA SER A 595 -53.07 -16.16 44.21
C SER A 595 -54.25 -16.59 43.33
N ASP A 596 -54.40 -17.90 43.10
CA ASP A 596 -55.71 -18.57 43.12
C ASP A 596 -55.58 -20.10 43.17
N VAL A 597 -56.44 -20.66 44.02
CA VAL A 597 -56.73 -22.06 44.42
C VAL A 597 -55.84 -22.68 45.49
#